data_AF-A0A3N5NS84-F1
#
_entry.id   AF-A0A3N5NS84-F1
#
_cell.length_a   1.000
_cell.length_b   1.000
_cell.length_c   1.000
_cell.angle_alpha   90.00
_cell.angle_beta   90.00
_cell.angle_gamma   90.00
#
_symmetry.space_group_name_H-M   'P 1'
#
loop_
_entity.id
_entity.type
_entity.pdbx_description
1 polymer ?
#
loop_
_entity_poly.entity_id
_entity_poly.type
_entity_poly.pdbx_seq_one_letter_code
_entity_poly.pdbx_strand_id
1 'polypeptide(L)'
;MNNLYPVAIVAAGYLLAFGAVLWRALGGDLTDAFVGLAPAALAVMLGATSQADRRQYVARLLAAVMFAPALLLFWASSHPGGGLWLIVLVVVHVLAILLLIVWLASFTTRIAAAPGLAPVGSLRLGRRIASLDSADGAISSRPGRTATEWLIDLRLLQGQARSHRVRLEVDDARGAVRVQELVGARGARPENAAERSMRSPGDPAFDPARPDAQAVWARTWQSTVIEPERLAATATEFKDDRVAYTLAPDRPQDAEAWIVLLAAVVIRSGYAWQPRLFDLTRAKS
;
A
#
# COMPACT_ATOMS: atom_id res chain seq x y z
N MET A 1 1.44 -11.36 14.30
CA MET A 1 2.31 -10.22 13.93
C MET A 1 3.08 -10.59 12.68
N ASN A 2 3.14 -9.72 11.65
CA ASN A 2 3.87 -10.03 10.42
C ASN A 2 5.38 -9.94 10.70
N ASN A 3 6.09 -11.02 10.41
CA ASN A 3 7.55 -11.09 10.46
C ASN A 3 8.16 -10.10 9.44
N LEU A 4 9.05 -9.19 9.87
CA LEU A 4 9.69 -8.19 9.02
C LEU A 4 11.06 -8.61 8.47
N TYR A 5 11.54 -9.82 8.78
CA TYR A 5 12.76 -10.37 8.19
C TYR A 5 12.77 -10.34 6.64
N PRO A 6 11.64 -10.50 5.92
CA PRO A 6 11.63 -10.34 4.47
C PRO A 6 12.16 -8.97 4.00
N VAL A 7 11.92 -7.89 4.75
CA VAL A 7 12.40 -6.54 4.39
C VAL A 7 13.92 -6.48 4.50
N ALA A 8 14.51 -7.02 5.57
CA ALA A 8 15.96 -7.08 5.73
C ALA A 8 16.63 -7.98 4.69
N ILE A 9 16.04 -9.14 4.38
CA ILE A 9 16.55 -10.07 3.36
C ILE A 9 16.55 -9.40 1.99
N VAL A 10 15.45 -8.74 1.61
CA VAL A 10 15.36 -8.01 0.33
C VAL A 10 16.35 -6.86 0.28
N ALA A 11 16.48 -6.08 1.36
CA ALA A 11 17.45 -4.99 1.43
C ALA A 11 18.90 -5.47 1.30
N ALA A 12 19.28 -6.50 2.06
CA ALA A 12 20.62 -7.09 2.03
C ALA A 12 20.92 -7.73 0.66
N GLY A 13 19.96 -8.49 0.11
CA GLY A 13 20.09 -9.11 -1.22
C GLY A 13 20.23 -8.07 -2.33
N TYR A 14 19.44 -6.99 -2.27
CA TYR A 14 19.55 -5.88 -3.21
C TYR A 14 20.93 -5.21 -3.14
N LEU A 15 21.41 -4.86 -1.94
CA LEU A 15 22.71 -4.20 -1.75
C LEU A 15 23.87 -5.11 -2.15
N LEU A 16 23.77 -6.42 -1.89
CA LEU A 16 24.75 -7.42 -2.32
C LEU A 16 24.84 -7.46 -3.85
N ALA A 17 23.68 -7.55 -4.53
CA ALA A 17 23.63 -7.59 -5.99
C ALA A 17 24.16 -6.29 -6.60
N PHE A 18 23.77 -5.14 -6.06
CA PHE A 18 24.25 -3.84 -6.51
C PHE A 18 25.77 -3.72 -6.36
N GLY A 19 26.29 -4.05 -5.18
CA GLY A 19 27.71 -4.05 -4.87
C GLY A 19 28.52 -4.98 -5.78
N ALA A 20 28.01 -6.20 -6.02
CA ALA A 20 28.66 -7.18 -6.90
C ALA A 20 28.69 -6.72 -8.37
N VAL A 21 27.60 -6.13 -8.86
CA VAL A 21 27.54 -5.55 -10.22
C VAL A 21 28.55 -4.41 -10.35
N LEU A 22 28.59 -3.52 -9.35
CA LEU A 22 29.51 -2.38 -9.35
C LEU A 22 30.97 -2.84 -9.29
N TRP A 23 31.30 -3.76 -8.37
CA TRP A 23 32.62 -4.37 -8.26
C TRP A 23 33.08 -4.98 -9.58
N ARG A 24 32.19 -5.75 -10.23
CA ARG A 24 32.51 -6.36 -11.53
C ARG A 24 32.74 -5.33 -12.61
N ALA A 25 31.95 -4.25 -12.62
CA ALA A 25 32.07 -3.17 -13.59
C ALA A 25 33.36 -2.34 -13.42
N LEU A 26 33.90 -2.26 -12.20
CA LEU A 26 35.17 -1.58 -11.89
C LEU A 26 36.41 -2.46 -12.15
N GLY A 27 36.24 -3.67 -12.67
CA GLY A 27 37.35 -4.55 -13.06
C GLY A 27 37.60 -5.72 -12.10
N GLY A 28 36.93 -5.75 -10.94
CA GLY A 28 36.93 -6.92 -10.06
C GLY A 28 38.06 -6.98 -9.03
N ASP A 29 38.66 -5.86 -8.63
CA ASP A 29 39.68 -5.85 -7.56
C ASP A 29 39.09 -6.19 -6.18
N LEU A 30 39.87 -6.86 -5.33
CA LEU A 30 39.45 -7.23 -3.97
C LEU A 30 39.13 -6.00 -3.11
N THR A 31 39.87 -4.90 -3.27
CA THR A 31 39.61 -3.66 -2.52
C THR A 31 38.22 -3.12 -2.82
N ASP A 32 37.84 -3.11 -4.10
CA ASP A 32 36.54 -2.64 -4.58
C ASP A 32 35.41 -3.60 -4.15
N ALA A 33 35.71 -4.90 -4.02
CA ALA A 33 34.76 -5.87 -3.48
C ALA A 33 34.38 -5.54 -2.04
N PHE A 34 35.36 -5.20 -1.18
CA PHE A 34 35.09 -4.84 0.21
C PHE A 34 34.22 -3.59 0.31
N VAL A 35 34.55 -2.54 -0.47
CA VAL A 35 33.78 -1.29 -0.48
C VAL A 35 32.37 -1.53 -1.02
N GLY A 36 32.25 -2.24 -2.15
CA GLY A 36 30.97 -2.52 -2.80
C GLY A 36 30.03 -3.41 -1.98
N LEU A 37 30.57 -4.36 -1.22
CA LEU A 37 29.76 -5.32 -0.43
C LEU A 37 29.50 -4.86 1.01
N ALA A 38 30.25 -3.88 1.53
CA ALA A 38 30.05 -3.36 2.89
C ALA A 38 28.60 -2.92 3.19
N PRO A 39 27.85 -2.28 2.27
CA PRO A 39 26.45 -1.95 2.51
C PRO A 39 25.55 -3.16 2.75
N ALA A 40 25.82 -4.30 2.11
CA ALA A 40 25.06 -5.53 2.34
C ALA A 40 25.27 -6.05 3.77
N ALA A 41 26.52 -6.02 4.25
CA ALA A 41 26.83 -6.36 5.64
C ALA A 41 26.14 -5.41 6.63
N LEU A 42 26.14 -4.09 6.35
CA LEU A 42 25.40 -3.11 7.13
C LEU A 42 23.90 -3.43 7.19
N ALA A 43 23.27 -3.77 6.07
CA ALA A 43 21.85 -4.14 6.05
C ALA A 43 21.54 -5.41 6.83
N VAL A 44 22.44 -6.41 6.82
CA VAL A 44 22.31 -7.60 7.69
C VAL A 44 22.38 -7.21 9.16
N MET A 45 23.34 -6.37 9.54
CA MET A 45 23.47 -5.88 10.92
C MET A 45 22.24 -5.07 11.35
N LEU A 46 21.74 -4.16 10.51
CA LEU A 46 20.50 -3.42 10.75
C LEU A 46 19.29 -4.36 10.85
N GLY A 47 19.24 -5.40 10.02
CA GLY A 47 18.20 -6.41 10.03
C GLY A 47 18.14 -7.23 11.33
N ALA A 48 19.27 -7.37 12.01
CA ALA A 48 19.39 -8.02 13.32
C ALA A 48 19.05 -7.09 14.51
N THR A 49 18.75 -5.80 14.26
CA THR A 49 18.33 -4.88 15.33
C THR A 49 16.88 -5.10 15.75
N SER A 50 16.50 -4.52 16.90
CA SER A 50 15.15 -4.63 17.45
C SER A 50 14.06 -4.20 16.46
N GLN A 51 13.01 -5.02 16.36
CA GLN A 51 11.79 -4.75 15.59
C GLN A 51 10.67 -4.15 16.44
N ALA A 52 10.96 -3.71 17.67
CA ALA A 52 9.95 -3.17 18.59
C ALA A 52 9.21 -1.96 18.00
N ASP A 53 9.94 -1.05 17.35
CA ASP A 53 9.35 -0.02 16.48
C ASP A 53 9.51 -0.42 15.01
N ARG A 54 8.41 -0.90 14.43
CA ARG A 54 8.33 -1.28 13.01
C ARG A 54 8.66 -0.13 12.06
N ARG A 55 8.21 1.10 12.36
CA ARG A 55 8.42 2.25 11.49
C ARG A 55 9.91 2.59 11.46
N GLN A 56 10.53 2.62 12.62
CA GLN A 56 11.96 2.89 12.74
C GLN A 56 12.82 1.78 12.12
N TYR A 57 12.44 0.50 12.32
CA TYR A 57 13.12 -0.64 11.71
C TYR A 57 13.12 -0.55 10.17
N VAL A 58 11.93 -0.33 9.58
CA VAL A 58 11.78 -0.20 8.12
C VAL A 58 12.52 1.04 7.60
N ALA A 59 12.44 2.18 8.29
CA ALA A 59 13.10 3.41 7.88
C ALA A 59 14.62 3.27 7.80
N ARG A 60 15.25 2.59 8.77
CA ARG A 60 16.71 2.35 8.76
C ARG A 60 17.15 1.50 7.57
N LEU A 61 16.41 0.43 7.26
CA LEU A 61 16.69 -0.44 6.11
C LEU A 61 16.48 0.30 4.78
N LEU A 62 15.40 1.09 4.67
CA LEU A 62 15.13 1.89 3.48
C LEU A 62 16.22 2.97 3.27
N ALA A 63 16.66 3.63 4.35
CA ALA A 63 17.75 4.60 4.28
C ALA A 63 19.04 3.95 3.78
N ALA A 64 19.39 2.76 4.27
CA ALA A 64 20.56 2.03 3.77
C ALA A 64 20.45 1.72 2.28
N VAL A 65 19.28 1.22 1.83
CA VAL A 65 19.03 0.90 0.42
C VAL A 65 19.02 2.13 -0.48
N MET A 66 18.60 3.29 0.00
CA MET A 66 18.59 4.53 -0.78
C MET A 66 19.97 5.19 -0.85
N PHE A 67 20.66 5.33 0.29
CA PHE A 67 21.86 6.15 0.35
C PHE A 67 23.14 5.39 0.04
N ALA A 68 23.24 4.11 0.42
CA ALA A 68 24.49 3.37 0.21
C ALA A 68 24.82 3.18 -1.28
N PRO A 69 23.88 2.82 -2.17
CA PRO A 69 24.15 2.77 -3.61
C PRO A 69 24.49 4.14 -4.20
N ALA A 70 23.85 5.21 -3.73
CA ALA A 70 24.18 6.58 -4.18
C ALA A 70 25.62 6.97 -3.79
N LEU A 71 26.05 6.64 -2.57
CA LEU A 71 27.43 6.84 -2.12
C LEU A 71 28.42 5.99 -2.92
N LEU A 72 28.06 4.73 -3.20
CA LEU A 72 28.87 3.85 -4.03
C LEU A 72 29.00 4.35 -5.47
N LEU A 73 27.93 4.87 -6.06
CA LEU A 73 27.94 5.48 -7.39
C LEU A 73 28.80 6.74 -7.42
N PHE A 74 28.71 7.57 -6.38
CA PHE A 74 29.57 8.74 -6.22
C PHE A 74 31.04 8.33 -6.11
N TRP A 75 31.36 7.33 -5.29
CA TRP A 75 32.71 6.79 -5.18
C TRP A 75 33.20 6.16 -6.50
N ALA A 76 32.36 5.39 -7.19
CA ALA A 76 32.71 4.80 -8.48
C ALA A 76 32.96 5.85 -9.57
N SER A 77 32.36 7.04 -9.46
CA SER A 77 32.60 8.14 -10.41
C SER A 77 34.02 8.70 -10.34
N SER A 78 34.77 8.44 -9.26
CA SER A 78 36.19 8.83 -9.15
C SER A 78 37.16 7.83 -9.81
N HIS A 79 36.67 6.69 -10.30
CA HIS A 79 37.51 5.65 -10.89
C HIS A 79 37.79 5.92 -12.38
N PRO A 80 39.01 5.60 -12.87
CA PRO A 80 39.32 5.61 -14.29
C PRO A 80 38.51 4.51 -15.00
N GLY A 81 37.36 4.88 -15.56
CA GLY A 81 36.35 3.95 -16.09
C GLY A 81 34.90 4.35 -15.79
N GLY A 82 34.69 5.40 -14.99
CA GLY A 82 33.37 6.01 -14.80
C GLY A 82 32.83 6.59 -16.11
N GLY A 83 31.89 5.86 -16.73
CA GLY A 83 31.33 6.21 -18.04
C GLY A 83 29.80 6.12 -18.07
N LEU A 84 29.22 6.13 -19.26
CA LEU A 84 27.75 6.09 -19.50
C LEU A 84 27.03 4.94 -18.76
N TRP A 85 27.72 3.84 -18.45
CA TRP A 85 27.15 2.71 -17.70
C TRP A 85 26.75 3.07 -16.26
N LEU A 86 27.42 4.05 -15.63
CA LEU A 86 27.03 4.55 -14.30
C LEU A 86 25.66 5.22 -14.35
N ILE A 87 25.34 5.91 -15.46
CA ILE A 87 24.01 6.52 -15.66
C ILE A 87 22.95 5.43 -15.79
N VAL A 88 23.24 4.34 -16.52
CA VAL A 88 22.34 3.18 -16.59
C VAL A 88 22.11 2.60 -15.20
N LEU A 89 23.17 2.45 -14.40
CA LEU A 89 23.07 1.94 -13.04
C LEU A 89 22.27 2.86 -12.10
N VAL A 90 22.39 4.20 -12.25
CA VAL A 90 21.54 5.19 -11.58
C VAL A 90 20.07 5.00 -11.94
N VAL A 91 19.75 4.89 -13.23
CA VAL A 91 18.36 4.70 -13.70
C VAL A 91 17.78 3.40 -13.16
N VAL A 92 18.53 2.30 -13.25
CA VAL A 92 18.13 0.99 -12.70
C VAL A 92 17.94 1.08 -11.19
N HIS A 93 18.82 1.78 -10.47
CA HIS A 93 18.69 1.98 -9.02
C HIS A 93 17.41 2.75 -8.66
N VAL A 94 17.11 3.85 -9.36
CA VAL A 94 15.89 4.63 -9.13
C VAL A 94 14.65 3.78 -9.39
N LEU A 95 14.61 3.03 -10.50
CA LEU A 95 13.50 2.12 -10.78
C LEU A 95 13.35 1.02 -9.72
N ALA A 96 14.48 0.44 -9.27
CA ALA A 96 14.49 -0.56 -8.22
C ALA A 96 13.97 0.00 -6.88
N ILE A 97 14.36 1.23 -6.50
CA ILE A 97 13.82 1.91 -5.31
C ILE A 97 12.31 2.12 -5.44
N LEU A 98 11.84 2.61 -6.59
CA LEU A 98 10.40 2.83 -6.79
C LEU A 98 9.62 1.53 -6.64
N LEU A 99 10.10 0.43 -7.25
CA LEU A 99 9.49 -0.88 -7.09
C LEU A 99 9.56 -1.38 -5.64
N LEU A 100 10.68 -1.15 -4.94
CA LEU A 100 10.85 -1.52 -3.54
C LEU A 100 9.89 -0.75 -2.63
N ILE A 101 9.72 0.55 -2.84
CA ILE A 101 8.79 1.39 -2.08
C ILE A 101 7.37 0.85 -2.26
N VAL A 102 6.98 0.53 -3.51
CA VAL A 102 5.64 0.00 -3.77
C VAL A 102 5.46 -1.39 -3.15
N TRP A 103 6.43 -2.28 -3.30
CA TRP A 103 6.41 -3.58 -2.65
C TRP A 103 6.31 -3.46 -1.11
N LEU A 104 7.12 -2.58 -0.52
CA LEU A 104 7.17 -2.34 0.91
C LEU A 104 5.86 -1.75 1.41
N ALA A 105 5.26 -0.80 0.68
CA ALA A 105 3.94 -0.28 0.97
C ALA A 105 2.92 -1.43 1.02
N SER A 106 2.87 -2.28 -0.01
CA SER A 106 1.92 -3.41 -0.07
C SER A 106 2.14 -4.40 1.07
N PHE A 107 3.40 -4.71 1.37
CA PHE A 107 3.77 -5.62 2.44
C PHE A 107 3.46 -5.04 3.83
N THR A 108 3.66 -3.74 4.01
CA THR A 108 3.51 -3.10 5.33
C THR A 108 2.05 -2.82 5.69
N THR A 109 1.22 -2.51 4.71
CA THR A 109 -0.22 -2.26 4.88
C THR A 109 -1.08 -3.51 4.73
N ARG A 110 -0.48 -4.67 4.40
CA ARG A 110 -1.13 -5.97 4.51
C ARG A 110 -1.44 -6.30 5.97
N ILE A 111 -2.66 -6.76 6.22
CA ILE A 111 -3.12 -7.24 7.53
C ILE A 111 -3.40 -8.73 7.41
N ALA A 112 -2.81 -9.53 8.30
CA ALA A 112 -3.05 -10.97 8.32
C ALA A 112 -4.49 -11.28 8.74
N ALA A 113 -5.02 -12.42 8.30
CA ALA A 113 -6.24 -12.97 8.85
C ALA A 113 -6.11 -13.17 10.37
N ALA A 114 -7.22 -13.13 11.10
CA ALA A 114 -7.22 -13.45 12.52
C ALA A 114 -6.76 -14.91 12.72
N PRO A 115 -5.92 -15.18 13.74
CA PRO A 115 -5.30 -16.48 13.93
C PRO A 115 -6.36 -17.57 14.17
N GLY A 116 -6.14 -18.75 13.58
CA GLY A 116 -7.01 -19.92 13.78
C GLY A 116 -8.32 -19.91 12.97
N LEU A 117 -8.57 -18.89 12.14
CA LEU A 117 -9.77 -18.83 11.31
C LEU A 117 -9.47 -19.25 9.87
N ALA A 118 -10.30 -20.16 9.33
CA ALA A 118 -10.31 -20.48 7.92
C ALA A 118 -11.17 -19.47 7.14
N PRO A 119 -10.84 -19.17 5.87
CA PRO A 119 -11.67 -18.32 5.01
C PRO A 119 -13.10 -18.89 4.89
N VAL A 120 -14.10 -18.05 5.17
CA VAL A 120 -15.51 -18.49 5.20
C VAL A 120 -16.17 -18.69 3.82
N GLY A 121 -15.45 -18.41 2.74
CA GLY A 121 -15.96 -18.39 1.36
C GLY A 121 -16.46 -17.00 0.95
N SER A 122 -16.18 -16.61 -0.29
CA SER A 122 -16.53 -15.30 -0.87
C SER A 122 -18.01 -14.94 -0.76
N LEU A 123 -18.91 -15.89 -0.94
CA LEU A 123 -20.36 -15.67 -0.78
C LEU A 123 -20.73 -15.27 0.66
N ARG A 124 -20.17 -15.96 1.66
CA ARG A 124 -20.48 -15.71 3.07
C ARG A 124 -19.87 -14.40 3.54
N LEU A 125 -18.64 -14.11 3.11
CA LEU A 125 -18.02 -12.81 3.33
C LEU A 125 -18.84 -11.68 2.71
N GLY A 126 -19.35 -11.88 1.49
CA GLY A 126 -20.25 -10.93 0.83
C GLY A 126 -21.51 -10.62 1.62
N ARG A 127 -22.17 -11.65 2.17
CA ARG A 127 -23.35 -11.47 3.05
C ARG A 127 -23.01 -10.71 4.34
N ARG A 128 -21.84 -10.97 4.94
CA ARG A 128 -21.36 -10.22 6.11
C ARG A 128 -21.14 -8.75 5.79
N ILE A 129 -20.53 -8.44 4.64
CA ILE A 129 -20.36 -7.07 4.18
C ILE A 129 -21.73 -6.41 3.93
N ALA A 130 -22.64 -7.10 3.25
CA ALA A 130 -24.00 -6.58 3.01
C ALA A 130 -24.81 -6.36 4.28
N SER A 131 -24.52 -7.09 5.36
CA SER A 131 -25.16 -6.87 6.66
C SER A 131 -24.74 -5.55 7.34
N LEU A 132 -23.67 -4.91 6.85
CA LEU A 132 -23.23 -3.59 7.32
C LEU A 132 -24.03 -2.46 6.69
N ASP A 133 -24.76 -2.70 5.60
CA ASP A 133 -25.52 -1.67 4.89
C ASP A 133 -26.46 -0.93 5.86
N SER A 134 -26.32 0.38 5.92
CA SER A 134 -27.01 1.21 6.91
C SER A 134 -28.28 1.83 6.32
N ALA A 135 -29.33 1.96 7.12
CA ALA A 135 -30.62 2.51 6.68
C ALA A 135 -30.53 3.99 6.24
N ASP A 136 -29.57 4.73 6.77
CA ASP A 136 -29.27 6.13 6.41
C ASP A 136 -28.39 6.28 5.16
N GLY A 137 -27.88 5.15 4.63
CA GLY A 137 -27.03 5.09 3.44
C GLY A 137 -25.60 5.56 3.65
N ALA A 138 -25.12 5.63 4.90
CA ALA A 138 -23.72 5.91 5.24
C ALA A 138 -22.76 4.88 4.63
N ILE A 139 -23.17 3.61 4.62
CA ILE A 139 -22.50 2.52 3.93
C ILE A 139 -23.51 1.75 3.10
N SER A 140 -23.14 1.42 1.86
CA SER A 140 -23.92 0.55 1.00
C SER A 140 -22.99 -0.34 0.21
N SER A 141 -23.38 -1.60 0.01
CA SER A 141 -22.59 -2.58 -0.71
C SER A 141 -23.38 -3.16 -1.88
N ARG A 142 -22.65 -3.55 -2.92
CA ARG A 142 -23.23 -4.22 -4.09
C ARG A 142 -22.23 -5.19 -4.70
N PRO A 143 -22.71 -6.26 -5.36
CA PRO A 143 -21.85 -7.11 -6.16
C PRO A 143 -21.12 -6.30 -7.24
N GLY A 144 -19.87 -6.65 -7.49
CA GLY A 144 -19.03 -6.10 -8.55
C GLY A 144 -19.24 -6.82 -9.88
N ARG A 145 -18.21 -6.77 -10.74
CA ARG A 145 -18.27 -7.39 -12.08
C ARG A 145 -18.15 -8.92 -12.04
N THR A 146 -17.52 -9.46 -11.02
CA THR A 146 -17.35 -10.89 -10.81
C THR A 146 -18.08 -11.35 -9.55
N ALA A 147 -18.32 -12.66 -9.44
CA ALA A 147 -18.96 -13.25 -8.25
C ALA A 147 -18.14 -13.08 -6.96
N THR A 148 -16.86 -12.77 -7.07
CA THR A 148 -15.93 -12.56 -5.94
C THR A 148 -15.62 -11.09 -5.71
N GLU A 149 -16.24 -10.18 -6.47
CA GLU A 149 -16.02 -8.74 -6.35
C GLU A 149 -17.18 -8.07 -5.64
N TRP A 150 -16.87 -7.11 -4.77
CA TRP A 150 -17.83 -6.27 -4.06
C TRP A 150 -17.40 -4.81 -4.16
N LEU A 151 -18.37 -3.93 -4.39
CA LEU A 151 -18.20 -2.49 -4.40
C LEU A 151 -18.94 -1.92 -3.20
N ILE A 152 -18.23 -1.15 -2.39
CA ILE A 152 -18.76 -0.52 -1.18
C ILE A 152 -18.70 0.98 -1.39
N ASP A 153 -19.83 1.64 -1.31
CA ASP A 153 -19.96 3.08 -1.39
C ASP A 153 -20.14 3.64 0.03
N LEU A 154 -19.17 4.43 0.50
CA LEU A 154 -19.18 5.15 1.76
C LEU A 154 -19.58 6.60 1.50
N ARG A 155 -20.69 7.03 2.10
CA ARG A 155 -21.16 8.42 2.02
C ARG A 155 -20.67 9.19 3.23
N LEU A 156 -19.84 10.19 2.95
CA LEU A 156 -19.20 11.04 3.96
C LEU A 156 -20.14 12.09 4.58
N LEU A 157 -21.39 12.23 4.11
CA LEU A 157 -22.56 12.93 4.67
C LEU A 157 -23.63 13.02 3.55
N GLN A 158 -24.93 13.01 3.88
CA GLN A 158 -25.98 13.17 2.85
C GLN A 158 -25.86 14.53 2.13
N GLY A 159 -25.84 14.51 0.80
CA GLY A 159 -25.80 15.73 -0.03
C GLY A 159 -24.41 16.30 -0.32
N GLN A 160 -23.33 15.71 0.20
CA GLN A 160 -21.99 16.18 -0.13
C GLN A 160 -21.51 15.71 -1.52
N ALA A 161 -20.72 16.58 -2.15
CA ALA A 161 -20.05 16.34 -3.42
C ALA A 161 -18.93 15.28 -3.35
N ARG A 162 -18.62 14.72 -2.17
CA ARG A 162 -17.53 13.75 -1.94
C ARG A 162 -18.06 12.33 -1.78
N SER A 163 -17.32 11.37 -2.34
CA SER A 163 -17.63 9.95 -2.37
C SER A 163 -16.36 9.16 -2.09
N HIS A 164 -16.46 8.11 -1.27
CA HIS A 164 -15.37 7.18 -1.04
C HIS A 164 -15.89 5.78 -1.34
N ARG A 165 -15.34 5.16 -2.38
CA ARG A 165 -15.68 3.81 -2.80
C ARG A 165 -14.54 2.85 -2.47
N VAL A 166 -14.87 1.68 -1.98
CA VAL A 166 -13.93 0.59 -1.74
C VAL A 166 -14.32 -0.58 -2.64
N ARG A 167 -13.37 -1.07 -3.42
CA ARG A 167 -13.51 -2.30 -4.21
C ARG A 167 -12.79 -3.42 -3.48
N LEU A 168 -13.53 -4.48 -3.19
CA LEU A 168 -13.01 -5.71 -2.60
C LEU A 168 -13.07 -6.83 -3.64
N GLU A 169 -11.96 -7.51 -3.85
CA GLU A 169 -11.88 -8.71 -4.71
C GLU A 169 -11.38 -9.87 -3.86
N VAL A 170 -12.26 -10.86 -3.66
CA VAL A 170 -11.99 -12.03 -2.83
C VAL A 170 -11.21 -13.06 -3.64
N ASP A 171 -10.06 -13.46 -3.11
CA ASP A 171 -9.19 -14.50 -3.64
C ASP A 171 -9.21 -15.68 -2.67
N ASP A 172 -10.23 -16.54 -2.81
CA ASP A 172 -10.47 -17.68 -1.92
C ASP A 172 -9.27 -18.64 -1.88
N ALA A 173 -8.62 -18.86 -3.04
CA ALA A 173 -7.45 -19.73 -3.15
C ALA A 173 -6.25 -19.20 -2.33
N ARG A 174 -6.09 -17.87 -2.24
CA ARG A 174 -5.01 -17.25 -1.44
C ARG A 174 -5.44 -16.88 -0.02
N GLY A 175 -6.70 -17.12 0.36
CA GLY A 175 -7.27 -16.69 1.63
C GLY A 175 -7.08 -15.19 1.86
N ALA A 176 -7.30 -14.38 0.82
CA ALA A 176 -7.05 -12.94 0.87
C ALA A 176 -8.17 -12.13 0.18
N VAL A 177 -8.35 -10.90 0.62
CA VAL A 177 -9.19 -9.90 -0.04
C VAL A 177 -8.30 -8.78 -0.52
N ARG A 178 -8.31 -8.55 -1.84
CA ARG A 178 -7.64 -7.43 -2.47
C ARG A 178 -8.50 -6.19 -2.38
N VAL A 179 -7.95 -5.10 -1.88
CA VAL A 179 -8.68 -3.88 -1.56
C VAL A 179 -8.16 -2.72 -2.37
N GLN A 180 -9.06 -1.99 -3.00
CA GLN A 180 -8.74 -0.76 -3.71
C GLN A 180 -9.70 0.35 -3.28
N GLU A 181 -9.14 1.46 -2.84
CA GLU A 181 -9.90 2.66 -2.51
C GLU A 181 -10.01 3.59 -3.72
N LEU A 182 -11.15 4.24 -3.88
CA LEU A 182 -11.40 5.24 -4.89
C LEU A 182 -12.09 6.41 -4.21
N VAL A 183 -11.43 7.55 -4.16
CA VAL A 183 -11.97 8.78 -3.57
C VAL A 183 -12.36 9.70 -4.72
N GLY A 184 -13.53 10.30 -4.66
CA GLY A 184 -13.99 11.25 -5.68
C GLY A 184 -14.70 12.42 -5.04
N ALA A 185 -14.49 13.63 -5.55
CA ALA A 185 -15.20 14.85 -5.20
C ALA A 185 -15.74 15.52 -6.46
N ARG A 186 -17.03 15.32 -6.76
CA ARG A 186 -17.67 15.89 -7.94
C ARG A 186 -18.22 17.29 -7.67
N GLY A 187 -17.54 18.33 -8.16
CA GLY A 187 -17.97 19.72 -8.00
C GLY A 187 -17.71 20.29 -6.60
N ALA A 188 -16.93 19.60 -5.78
CA ALA A 188 -16.42 20.14 -4.53
C ALA A 188 -15.17 20.98 -4.79
N ARG A 189 -14.96 22.03 -4.01
CA ARG A 189 -13.64 22.71 -3.97
C ARG A 189 -12.60 21.79 -3.32
N PRO A 190 -11.35 21.75 -3.81
CA PRO A 190 -10.27 20.99 -3.18
C PRO A 190 -10.00 21.45 -1.75
N GLU A 191 -9.87 20.53 -0.79
CA GLU A 191 -9.61 20.87 0.62
C GLU A 191 -8.13 21.12 0.91
N ASN A 192 -7.25 20.49 0.13
CA ASN A 192 -5.81 20.54 0.35
C ASN A 192 -5.03 20.55 -0.97
N ALA A 193 -3.71 20.73 -0.88
CA ALA A 193 -2.84 20.78 -2.04
C ALA A 193 -2.79 19.45 -2.81
N ALA A 194 -2.96 18.32 -2.11
CA ALA A 194 -3.00 17.00 -2.73
C ALA A 194 -4.27 16.83 -3.57
N GLU A 195 -5.43 17.29 -3.11
CA GLU A 195 -6.67 17.30 -3.90
C GLU A 195 -6.60 18.27 -5.08
N ARG A 196 -5.95 19.42 -4.89
CA ARG A 196 -5.78 20.45 -5.93
C ARG A 196 -4.94 19.96 -7.12
N SER A 197 -4.08 18.98 -6.90
CA SER A 197 -3.23 18.39 -7.94
C SER A 197 -3.86 17.14 -8.60
N MET A 198 -5.03 16.69 -8.15
CA MET A 198 -5.71 15.54 -8.74
C MET A 198 -6.34 15.89 -10.09
N ARG A 199 -6.39 14.90 -10.98
CA ARG A 199 -6.87 15.03 -12.36
C ARG A 199 -7.77 13.84 -12.70
N SER A 200 -8.84 14.09 -13.44
CA SER A 200 -9.65 13.02 -14.04
C SER A 200 -8.94 12.40 -15.24
N PRO A 201 -9.19 11.11 -15.55
CA PRO A 201 -8.77 10.53 -16.83
C PRO A 201 -9.33 11.35 -18.01
N GLY A 202 -8.44 11.89 -18.84
CA GLY A 202 -8.80 12.73 -19.99
C GLY A 202 -8.77 14.24 -19.73
N ASP A 203 -8.48 14.69 -18.50
CA ASP A 203 -8.26 16.11 -18.25
C ASP A 203 -6.98 16.58 -18.97
N PRO A 204 -7.02 17.73 -19.68
CA PRO A 204 -5.79 18.36 -20.14
C PRO A 204 -4.90 18.70 -18.94
N ALA A 205 -3.58 18.64 -19.11
CA ALA A 205 -2.62 18.90 -18.03
C ALA A 205 -2.86 20.27 -17.35
N PHE A 206 -3.44 21.22 -18.09
CA PHE A 206 -3.83 22.56 -17.67
C PHE A 206 -5.02 23.05 -18.54
N ASP A 207 -6.17 23.36 -17.93
CA ASP A 207 -7.26 24.12 -18.57
C ASP A 207 -7.43 25.48 -17.86
N PRO A 208 -6.88 26.57 -18.42
CA PRO A 208 -6.97 27.91 -17.83
C PRO A 208 -8.38 28.51 -17.86
N ALA A 209 -9.32 27.93 -18.61
CA ALA A 209 -10.68 28.46 -18.77
C ALA A 209 -11.66 27.99 -17.67
N ARG A 210 -11.23 27.07 -16.78
CA ARG A 210 -12.09 26.45 -15.76
C ARG A 210 -11.40 26.37 -14.39
N PRO A 211 -11.19 27.51 -13.70
CA PRO A 211 -10.55 27.52 -12.39
C PRO A 211 -11.32 26.75 -11.29
N ASP A 212 -12.65 26.62 -11.44
CA ASP A 212 -13.53 26.10 -10.38
C ASP A 212 -14.22 24.76 -10.71
N ALA A 213 -14.16 24.30 -11.96
CA ALA A 213 -14.88 23.10 -12.40
C ALA A 213 -13.97 21.87 -12.35
N GLN A 214 -13.74 21.34 -11.14
CA GLN A 214 -13.00 20.08 -11.00
C GLN A 214 -13.92 19.03 -10.36
N ALA A 215 -14.36 18.07 -11.18
CA ALA A 215 -14.67 16.76 -10.64
C ALA A 215 -13.32 16.11 -10.29
N VAL A 216 -12.97 16.14 -9.01
CA VAL A 216 -11.77 15.53 -8.48
C VAL A 216 -12.03 14.02 -8.45
N TRP A 217 -11.40 13.25 -9.35
CA TRP A 217 -11.42 11.79 -9.26
C TRP A 217 -10.04 11.31 -8.85
N ALA A 218 -9.95 10.61 -7.74
CA ALA A 218 -8.71 10.04 -7.21
C ALA A 218 -8.83 8.52 -7.13
N ARG A 219 -8.02 7.84 -7.92
CA ARG A 219 -7.77 6.41 -7.70
C ARG A 219 -6.59 6.30 -6.73
N THR A 220 -6.87 6.16 -5.44
CA THR A 220 -5.82 5.98 -4.44
C THR A 220 -5.46 4.50 -4.33
N TRP A 221 -4.17 4.19 -4.29
CA TRP A 221 -3.70 2.80 -4.15
C TRP A 221 -4.01 2.23 -2.76
N GLN A 222 -4.06 3.12 -1.76
CA GLN A 222 -4.69 2.99 -0.45
C GLN A 222 -4.61 4.38 0.20
N SER A 223 -5.74 5.02 0.52
CA SER A 223 -5.73 6.31 1.21
C SER A 223 -5.57 6.13 2.73
N THR A 224 -6.08 5.03 3.26
CA THR A 224 -6.20 4.83 4.70
C THR A 224 -5.17 3.83 5.21
N VAL A 225 -4.23 4.31 6.04
CA VAL A 225 -3.33 3.44 6.80
C VAL A 225 -4.05 2.94 8.05
N ILE A 226 -4.38 1.65 8.08
CA ILE A 226 -5.10 1.05 9.21
C ILE A 226 -4.12 0.79 10.35
N GLU A 227 -4.26 1.55 11.43
CA GLU A 227 -3.45 1.39 12.63
C GLU A 227 -3.85 0.11 13.40
N PRO A 228 -2.88 -0.71 13.86
CA PRO A 228 -3.18 -1.94 14.59
C PRO A 228 -4.04 -1.72 15.84
N GLU A 229 -3.82 -0.61 16.55
CA GLU A 229 -4.57 -0.23 17.75
C GLU A 229 -6.04 0.06 17.42
N ARG A 230 -6.31 0.80 16.33
CA ARG A 230 -7.67 1.07 15.85
C ARG A 230 -8.39 -0.21 15.45
N LEU A 231 -7.69 -1.10 14.76
CA LEU A 231 -8.22 -2.40 14.36
C LEU A 231 -8.52 -3.29 15.58
N ALA A 232 -7.67 -3.28 16.60
CA ALA A 232 -7.87 -4.03 17.84
C ALA A 232 -9.05 -3.49 18.66
N ALA A 233 -9.21 -2.17 18.71
CA ALA A 233 -10.32 -1.50 19.41
C ALA A 233 -11.69 -1.68 18.72
N THR A 234 -11.70 -2.03 17.43
CA THR A 234 -12.96 -2.21 16.67
C THR A 234 -13.62 -3.53 17.06
N ALA A 235 -14.69 -3.48 17.86
CA ALA A 235 -15.45 -4.66 18.25
C ALA A 235 -16.41 -5.07 17.13
N THR A 236 -16.30 -6.33 16.70
CA THR A 236 -17.24 -6.96 15.76
C THR A 236 -17.54 -8.36 16.26
N GLU A 237 -18.82 -8.69 16.29
CA GLU A 237 -19.34 -10.00 16.63
C GLU A 237 -20.13 -10.52 15.43
N PHE A 238 -19.98 -11.81 15.14
CA PHE A 238 -20.71 -12.45 14.05
C PHE A 238 -21.80 -13.35 14.60
N LYS A 239 -23.04 -13.02 14.28
CA LYS A 239 -24.17 -13.94 14.42
C LYS A 239 -24.53 -14.45 13.03
N ASP A 240 -23.98 -15.60 12.69
CA ASP A 240 -23.99 -16.18 11.34
C ASP A 240 -23.33 -15.26 10.29
N ASP A 241 -24.17 -14.63 9.46
CA ASP A 241 -23.79 -13.70 8.41
C ASP A 241 -24.08 -12.25 8.81
N ARG A 242 -24.66 -12.00 10.00
CA ARG A 242 -24.86 -10.65 10.53
C ARG A 242 -23.65 -10.20 11.33
N VAL A 243 -23.18 -9.00 11.03
CA VAL A 243 -22.11 -8.33 11.78
C VAL A 243 -22.75 -7.35 12.77
N ALA A 244 -22.62 -7.66 14.06
CA ALA A 244 -22.80 -6.65 15.10
C ALA A 244 -21.48 -5.92 15.30
N TYR A 245 -21.52 -4.60 15.42
CA TYR A 245 -20.31 -3.79 15.59
C TYR A 245 -20.55 -2.64 16.55
N THR A 246 -19.48 -2.24 17.23
CA THR A 246 -19.45 -1.03 18.04
C THR A 246 -18.33 -0.16 17.51
N LEU A 247 -18.69 1.00 16.93
CA LEU A 247 -17.73 2.04 16.61
C LEU A 247 -17.37 2.78 17.91
N ALA A 248 -16.13 3.25 18.02
CA ALA A 248 -15.70 3.99 19.21
C ALA A 248 -16.59 5.24 19.41
N PRO A 249 -17.19 5.44 20.60
CA PRO A 249 -18.24 6.44 20.83
C PRO A 249 -17.77 7.90 20.68
N ASP A 250 -16.46 8.15 20.74
CA ASP A 250 -15.91 9.51 20.86
C ASP A 250 -15.43 10.11 19.52
N ARG A 251 -15.77 9.48 18.38
CA ARG A 251 -15.26 9.93 17.07
C ARG A 251 -16.34 10.00 15.99
N PRO A 252 -16.26 10.99 15.09
CA PRO A 252 -17.15 11.09 13.94
C PRO A 252 -17.04 9.82 13.09
N GLN A 253 -18.19 9.33 12.59
CA GLN A 253 -18.27 8.19 11.68
C GLN A 253 -17.82 8.63 10.28
N ASP A 254 -16.52 8.81 10.11
CA ASP A 254 -15.89 9.14 8.83
C ASP A 254 -15.62 7.87 8.00
N ALA A 255 -15.21 8.05 6.74
CA ALA A 255 -14.93 6.91 5.87
C ALA A 255 -13.74 6.06 6.36
N GLU A 256 -12.82 6.64 7.13
CA GLU A 256 -11.73 5.89 7.73
C GLU A 256 -12.26 4.87 8.75
N ALA A 257 -13.17 5.27 9.64
CA ALA A 257 -13.79 4.37 10.61
C ALA A 257 -14.48 3.17 9.91
N TRP A 258 -15.16 3.43 8.80
CA TRP A 258 -15.77 2.38 7.99
C TRP A 258 -14.74 1.46 7.32
N ILE A 259 -13.61 1.98 6.84
CA ILE A 259 -12.53 1.15 6.28
C ILE A 259 -11.91 0.25 7.35
N VAL A 260 -11.68 0.78 8.56
CA VAL A 260 -11.18 -0.02 9.68
C VAL A 260 -12.18 -1.13 10.04
N LEU A 261 -13.48 -0.82 10.06
CA LEU A 261 -14.53 -1.83 10.29
C LEU A 261 -14.55 -2.90 9.20
N LEU A 262 -14.48 -2.50 7.93
CA LEU A 262 -14.41 -3.43 6.79
C LEU A 262 -13.20 -4.36 6.91
N ALA A 263 -12.03 -3.82 7.26
CA ALA A 263 -10.84 -4.62 7.49
C ALA A 263 -11.02 -5.59 8.66
N ALA A 264 -11.63 -5.16 9.76
CA ALA A 264 -11.95 -6.03 10.89
C ALA A 264 -12.87 -7.19 10.48
N VAL A 265 -13.92 -6.90 9.69
CA VAL A 265 -14.84 -7.93 9.17
C VAL A 265 -14.11 -8.93 8.26
N VAL A 266 -13.27 -8.44 7.36
CA VAL A 266 -12.47 -9.29 6.45
C VAL A 266 -11.55 -10.23 7.23
N ILE A 267 -10.73 -9.68 8.14
CA ILE A 267 -9.72 -10.49 8.86
C ILE A 267 -10.35 -11.49 9.83
N ARG A 268 -11.46 -11.13 10.48
CA ARG A 268 -12.21 -12.03 11.36
C ARG A 268 -13.08 -13.02 10.57
N SER A 269 -13.21 -12.84 9.26
CA SER A 269 -13.80 -13.83 8.35
C SER A 269 -12.76 -14.78 7.76
N GLY A 270 -11.52 -14.77 8.27
CA GLY A 270 -10.45 -15.69 7.89
C GLY A 270 -9.63 -15.26 6.66
N TYR A 271 -9.82 -14.03 6.16
CA TYR A 271 -9.08 -13.51 5.00
C TYR A 271 -8.01 -12.50 5.38
N ALA A 272 -6.87 -12.51 4.70
CA ALA A 272 -5.92 -11.41 4.81
C ALA A 272 -6.42 -10.16 4.06
N TRP A 273 -6.28 -8.98 4.65
CA TRP A 273 -6.50 -7.70 3.97
C TRP A 273 -5.26 -7.33 3.15
N GLN A 274 -5.40 -7.22 1.84
CA GLN A 274 -4.30 -6.94 0.91
C GLN A 274 -4.60 -5.72 0.04
N PRO A 275 -3.94 -4.58 0.25
CA PRO A 275 -4.12 -3.43 -0.63
C PRO A 275 -3.60 -3.70 -2.05
N ARG A 276 -4.37 -3.28 -3.04
CA ARG A 276 -4.06 -3.44 -4.46
C ARG A 276 -3.42 -2.16 -4.99
N LEU A 277 -2.09 -2.15 -5.02
CA LEU A 277 -1.33 -0.99 -5.49
C LEU A 277 -1.29 -0.85 -7.02
N PHE A 278 -1.43 -1.95 -7.76
CA PHE A 278 -1.51 -1.92 -9.22
C PHE A 278 -2.73 -2.67 -9.73
N ASP A 279 -3.37 -2.08 -10.74
CA ASP A 279 -4.37 -2.75 -11.54
C ASP A 279 -3.84 -2.98 -12.96
N LEU A 280 -2.96 -3.97 -13.10
CA LEU A 280 -2.33 -4.31 -14.39
C LEU A 280 -3.35 -4.78 -15.45
N THR A 281 -4.58 -5.08 -15.05
CA THR A 281 -5.66 -5.55 -15.94
C THR A 281 -6.34 -4.45 -16.77
N ARG A 282 -5.94 -3.18 -16.63
CA ARG A 282 -6.53 -2.05 -17.40
C ARG A 282 -5.62 -1.44 -18.47
N ALA A 283 -4.49 -2.06 -18.81
CA ALA A 283 -3.62 -1.61 -19.90
C ALA A 283 -4.20 -1.87 -21.31
N LYS A 284 -5.43 -2.38 -21.41
CA LYS A 284 -6.17 -2.55 -22.67
C LYS A 284 -7.63 -2.12 -22.47
N SER A 285 -7.91 -0.85 -22.67
CA SER A 285 -9.23 -0.37 -23.08
C SER A 285 -9.05 0.85 -23.96
#